data_AF-A0A1J6VVG8-F1
#
_entry.id   AF-A0A1J6VVG8-F1
#
_cell.length_a   1.000
_cell.length_b   1.000
_cell.length_c   1.000
_cell.angle_alpha   90.00
_cell.angle_beta   90.00
_cell.angle_gamma   90.00
#
_symmetry.space_group_name_H-M   'P 1'
#
loop_
_entity.id
_entity.type
_entity.pdbx_description
1 polymer ?
#
loop_
_entity_poly.entity_id
_entity_poly.type
_entity_poly.pdbx_seq_one_letter_code
_entity_poly.pdbx_strand_id
1 'polypeptide(L)'
;MKRQFVYIAIIVLLAAAAVLLIGLLSKETFNEDGSIRAEAFGADGNDQQDDSSAIQAAIDYSYKHEKLPVKLLGKSYLLKRGLRLKEGVTLEMGMATKLLAEGDFNVLEAEQKTSIKNGTIEITNPEFRGAAIYVSGKEQIWTADRIHIENVTLYNSSGSNRGEGISFNAGTSGEFISFVNVSGVNVSGFHTAVLLQAAPPEGGEDFNFINGNRFINMTLDDCIVCIHVKSDVTVPNEASGNMFENLQIQLTERTDKAVILSGSNNMIEGMVWDAHLLKDSQPLIELTGKSSGNLLKLNLSKDRVMDEGRDNHFSTPIE
;
A
#
# COMPACT_ATOMS: atom_id res chain seq x y z
N MET A 1 -48.30 -11.04 47.29
CA MET A 1 -47.61 -9.74 47.31
C MET A 1 -46.09 -9.83 47.51
N LYS A 2 -45.54 -10.30 48.65
CA LYS A 2 -44.07 -10.28 48.90
C LYS A 2 -43.20 -10.96 47.82
N ARG A 3 -43.63 -12.11 47.26
CA ARG A 3 -42.88 -12.80 46.20
C ARG A 3 -42.79 -12.01 44.89
N GLN A 4 -43.85 -11.31 44.48
CA GLN A 4 -43.84 -10.51 43.24
C GLN A 4 -42.85 -9.33 43.32
N PHE A 5 -42.74 -8.67 44.47
CA PHE A 5 -41.75 -7.61 44.67
C PHE A 5 -40.31 -8.13 44.58
N VAL A 6 -40.04 -9.33 45.08
CA VAL A 6 -38.72 -9.97 44.97
C VAL A 6 -38.38 -10.28 43.51
N TYR A 7 -39.33 -10.81 42.72
CA TYR A 7 -39.09 -11.07 41.30
C TYR A 7 -38.84 -9.79 40.49
N ILE A 8 -39.62 -8.73 40.73
CA ILE A 8 -39.41 -7.43 40.06
C ILE A 8 -38.04 -6.86 40.41
N ALA A 9 -37.63 -6.92 41.68
CA ALA A 9 -36.32 -6.43 42.10
C ALA A 9 -35.16 -7.19 41.44
N ILE A 10 -35.26 -8.52 41.30
CA ILE A 10 -34.24 -9.34 40.61
C ILE A 10 -34.15 -8.99 39.12
N ILE A 11 -35.28 -8.81 38.44
CA ILE A 11 -35.30 -8.45 37.02
C ILE A 11 -34.65 -7.08 36.79
N VAL A 12 -34.94 -6.09 37.64
CA VAL A 12 -34.33 -4.75 37.56
C VAL A 12 -32.82 -4.82 37.80
N LEU A 13 -32.37 -5.65 38.75
CA LEU A 13 -30.94 -5.84 39.05
C LEU A 13 -30.21 -6.52 37.89
N LEU A 14 -30.81 -7.54 37.27
CA LEU A 14 -30.26 -8.21 36.10
C LEU A 14 -30.22 -7.28 34.87
N ALA A 15 -31.26 -6.47 34.66
CA ALA A 15 -31.27 -5.47 33.58
C ALA A 15 -30.20 -4.40 33.81
N ALA A 16 -30.05 -3.90 35.03
CA ALA A 16 -29.00 -2.93 35.37
C ALA A 16 -27.60 -3.53 35.21
N ALA A 17 -27.38 -4.78 35.62
CA ALA A 17 -26.11 -5.48 35.42
C ALA A 17 -25.81 -5.71 33.94
N ALA A 18 -26.82 -6.07 33.13
CA ALA A 18 -26.66 -6.22 31.68
C ALA A 18 -26.31 -4.88 31.01
N VAL A 19 -26.97 -3.78 31.38
CA VAL A 19 -26.66 -2.44 30.87
C VAL A 19 -25.24 -2.01 31.28
N LEU A 20 -24.82 -2.30 32.51
CA LEU A 20 -23.46 -2.01 32.96
C LEU A 20 -22.42 -2.84 32.21
N LEU A 21 -22.70 -4.12 31.97
CA LEU A 21 -21.80 -5.02 31.24
C LEU A 21 -21.68 -4.60 29.76
N ILE A 22 -22.80 -4.26 29.12
CA ILE A 22 -22.82 -3.73 27.76
C ILE A 22 -22.06 -2.39 27.69
N GLY A 23 -22.24 -1.52 28.67
CA GLY A 23 -21.53 -0.23 28.77
C GLY A 23 -20.03 -0.36 29.02
N LEU A 24 -19.60 -1.41 29.73
CA LEU A 24 -18.18 -1.73 29.94
C LEU A 24 -17.55 -2.30 28.67
N LEU A 25 -18.22 -3.26 28.02
CA LEU A 25 -17.75 -3.88 26.77
C LEU A 25 -17.69 -2.86 25.62
N SER A 26 -18.64 -1.93 25.54
CA SER A 26 -18.60 -0.86 24.54
C SER A 26 -17.45 0.12 24.80
N LYS A 27 -17.14 0.43 26.05
CA LYS A 27 -15.99 1.28 26.40
C LYS A 27 -14.63 0.65 26.11
N GLU A 28 -14.52 -0.68 26.19
CA GLU A 28 -13.27 -1.36 25.81
C GLU A 28 -13.08 -1.43 24.29
N THR A 29 -14.18 -1.43 23.52
CA THR A 29 -14.14 -1.52 22.05
C THR A 29 -13.94 -0.17 21.38
N PHE A 30 -14.49 0.91 21.95
CA PHE A 30 -14.43 2.26 21.40
C PHE A 30 -13.56 3.19 22.27
N ASN A 31 -12.63 3.90 21.63
CA ASN A 31 -11.93 5.01 22.25
C ASN A 31 -12.86 6.22 22.48
N GLU A 32 -12.44 7.14 23.36
CA GLU A 32 -13.14 8.42 23.59
C GLU A 32 -13.27 9.28 22.32
N ASP A 33 -12.41 9.04 21.31
CA ASP A 33 -12.44 9.69 20.00
C ASP A 33 -13.29 8.96 18.94
N GLY A 34 -13.99 7.88 19.31
CA GLY A 34 -14.82 7.10 18.40
C GLY A 34 -14.06 6.14 17.48
N SER A 35 -12.79 5.83 17.76
CA SER A 35 -12.01 4.83 17.02
C SER A 35 -12.05 3.43 17.66
N ILE A 36 -11.72 2.40 16.86
CA ILE A 36 -11.65 1.00 17.28
C ILE A 36 -10.20 0.62 17.54
N ARG A 37 -9.91 0.01 18.69
CA ARG A 37 -8.58 -0.50 19.02
C ARG A 37 -8.46 -1.98 18.68
N ALA A 38 -7.38 -2.39 18.02
CA ALA A 38 -7.14 -3.82 17.80
C ALA A 38 -6.87 -4.59 19.10
N GLU A 39 -6.39 -3.92 20.16
CA GLU A 39 -6.21 -4.54 21.47
C GLU A 39 -7.53 -5.08 22.05
N ALA A 40 -8.67 -4.45 21.74
CA ALA A 40 -9.99 -4.93 22.16
C ALA A 40 -10.36 -6.29 21.56
N PHE A 41 -9.62 -6.71 20.52
CA PHE A 41 -9.77 -7.99 19.83
C PHE A 41 -8.60 -8.95 20.14
N GLY A 42 -7.71 -8.59 21.06
CA GLY A 42 -6.58 -9.41 21.51
C GLY A 42 -5.28 -9.19 20.75
N ALA A 43 -5.10 -8.06 20.04
CA ALA A 43 -3.82 -7.71 19.45
C ALA A 43 -2.91 -7.12 20.54
N ASP A 44 -2.04 -7.94 21.12
CA ASP A 44 -1.22 -7.55 22.26
C ASP A 44 -0.04 -6.69 21.83
N GLY A 45 0.64 -7.08 20.74
CA GLY A 45 1.86 -6.45 20.23
C GLY A 45 3.04 -6.50 21.23
N ASN A 46 4.23 -6.16 20.73
CA ASN A 46 5.51 -6.21 21.46
C ASN A 46 5.85 -7.58 22.06
N ASP A 47 5.30 -8.65 21.49
CA ASP A 47 5.64 -10.03 21.82
C ASP A 47 5.99 -10.83 20.56
N GLN A 48 5.92 -12.16 20.61
CA GLN A 48 6.19 -13.06 19.48
C GLN A 48 4.92 -13.82 19.04
N GLN A 49 3.75 -13.36 19.46
CA GLN A 49 2.47 -13.99 19.15
C GLN A 49 1.88 -13.40 17.87
N ASP A 50 1.13 -14.22 17.12
CA ASP A 50 0.50 -13.78 15.87
C ASP A 50 -0.70 -12.87 16.17
N ASP A 51 -0.57 -11.58 15.86
CA ASP A 51 -1.63 -10.57 16.03
C ASP A 51 -2.58 -10.51 14.82
N SER A 52 -2.29 -11.22 13.72
CA SER A 52 -3.03 -11.07 12.46
C SER A 52 -4.54 -11.28 12.63
N SER A 53 -4.95 -12.31 13.38
CA SER A 53 -6.38 -12.63 13.56
C SER A 53 -7.12 -11.56 14.36
N ALA A 54 -6.47 -10.99 15.37
CA ALA A 54 -7.05 -9.95 16.21
C ALA A 54 -7.19 -8.63 15.44
N ILE A 55 -6.16 -8.24 14.69
CA ILE A 55 -6.20 -7.04 13.86
C ILE A 55 -7.25 -7.18 12.76
N GLN A 56 -7.34 -8.35 12.10
CA GLN A 56 -8.39 -8.58 11.12
C GLN A 56 -9.79 -8.52 11.74
N ALA A 57 -9.98 -9.04 12.96
CA ALA A 57 -11.27 -8.96 13.65
C ALA A 57 -11.68 -7.50 13.94
N ALA A 58 -10.72 -6.63 14.27
CA ALA A 58 -10.98 -5.20 14.44
C ALA A 58 -11.40 -4.52 13.12
N ILE A 59 -10.73 -4.86 12.01
CA ILE A 59 -11.10 -4.39 10.65
C ILE A 59 -12.51 -4.87 10.28
N ASP A 60 -12.80 -6.15 10.48
CA ASP A 60 -14.10 -6.75 10.19
C ASP A 60 -15.22 -6.14 11.04
N TYR A 61 -14.91 -5.79 12.29
CA TYR A 61 -15.84 -5.09 13.17
C TYR A 61 -16.11 -3.67 12.67
N SER A 62 -15.07 -2.90 12.33
CA SER A 62 -15.18 -1.55 11.75
C SER A 62 -16.05 -1.56 10.50
N TYR A 63 -15.78 -2.47 9.56
CA TYR A 63 -16.55 -2.60 8.33
C TYR A 63 -18.06 -2.80 8.58
N LYS A 64 -18.41 -3.56 9.62
CA LYS A 64 -19.81 -3.82 10.02
C LYS A 64 -20.45 -2.68 10.83
N HIS A 65 -19.65 -1.81 11.45
CA HIS A 65 -20.11 -0.80 12.41
C HIS A 65 -19.54 0.57 12.04
N GLU A 66 -20.20 1.22 11.09
CA GLU A 66 -19.98 2.63 10.71
C GLU A 66 -18.61 2.96 10.10
N LYS A 67 -17.77 1.95 9.81
CA LYS A 67 -16.45 2.12 9.18
C LYS A 67 -15.53 3.06 9.99
N LEU A 68 -15.67 3.01 11.32
CA LEU A 68 -14.85 3.80 12.23
C LEU A 68 -13.36 3.43 12.10
N PRO A 69 -12.43 4.39 12.22
CA PRO A 69 -11.00 4.11 12.07
C PRO A 69 -10.52 3.02 13.05
N VAL A 70 -9.74 2.06 12.54
CA VAL A 70 -9.02 1.07 13.34
C VAL A 70 -7.64 1.61 13.68
N LYS A 71 -7.31 1.67 14.97
CA LYS A 71 -6.05 2.21 15.48
C LYS A 71 -5.12 1.12 16.00
N LEU A 72 -3.84 1.24 15.63
CA LEU A 72 -2.71 0.44 16.13
C LEU A 72 -1.65 1.40 16.68
N LEU A 73 -1.36 1.39 17.99
CA LEU A 73 -0.63 2.49 18.63
C LEU A 73 0.63 2.04 19.36
N GLY A 74 1.80 2.52 18.91
CA GLY A 74 3.06 2.51 19.66
C GLY A 74 3.66 1.13 19.93
N LYS A 75 3.19 0.09 19.22
CA LYS A 75 3.62 -1.30 19.39
C LYS A 75 4.06 -1.91 18.06
N SER A 76 4.83 -2.98 18.15
CA SER A 76 5.16 -3.86 17.02
C SER A 76 4.26 -5.07 17.04
N TYR A 77 3.41 -5.23 16.03
CA TYR A 77 2.48 -6.35 15.91
C TYR A 77 3.03 -7.38 14.93
N LEU A 78 3.12 -8.64 15.34
CA LEU A 78 3.65 -9.70 14.50
C LEU A 78 2.53 -10.29 13.63
N LEU A 79 2.77 -10.37 12.33
CA LEU A 79 1.82 -10.90 11.37
C LEU A 79 2.34 -12.21 10.77
N LYS A 80 1.57 -13.29 10.87
CA LYS A 80 1.83 -14.56 10.18
C LYS A 80 0.91 -14.81 8.99
N ARG A 81 0.01 -13.87 8.72
CA ARG A 81 -0.84 -13.82 7.51
C ARG A 81 -1.17 -12.38 7.14
N GLY A 82 -1.54 -12.18 5.88
CA GLY A 82 -1.99 -10.89 5.36
C GLY A 82 -3.27 -10.41 6.01
N LEU A 83 -3.44 -9.09 6.03
CA LEU A 83 -4.66 -8.40 6.44
C LEU A 83 -5.36 -7.85 5.20
N ARG A 84 -6.68 -7.96 5.18
CA ARG A 84 -7.52 -7.37 4.14
C ARG A 84 -8.24 -6.17 4.71
N LEU A 85 -7.82 -4.97 4.30
CA LEU A 85 -8.44 -3.72 4.70
C LEU A 85 -9.73 -3.54 3.90
N LYS A 86 -10.86 -3.68 4.60
CA LYS A 86 -12.19 -3.71 4.01
C LYS A 86 -12.68 -2.36 3.49
N GLU A 87 -13.57 -2.37 2.51
CA GLU A 87 -14.04 -1.16 1.83
C GLU A 87 -14.43 -0.07 2.83
N GLY A 88 -13.84 1.12 2.64
CA GLY A 88 -14.13 2.31 3.43
C GLY A 88 -13.54 2.31 4.84
N VAL A 89 -12.84 1.25 5.27
CA VAL A 89 -12.15 1.23 6.57
C VAL A 89 -10.85 2.02 6.48
N THR A 90 -10.60 2.83 7.52
CA THR A 90 -9.31 3.49 7.74
C THR A 90 -8.49 2.69 8.75
N LEU A 91 -7.26 2.33 8.40
CA LEU A 91 -6.24 1.84 9.32
C LEU A 91 -5.29 2.98 9.67
N GLU A 92 -5.31 3.42 10.93
CA GLU A 92 -4.47 4.50 11.45
C GLU A 92 -3.43 3.95 12.42
N MET A 93 -2.18 3.95 12.00
CA MET A 93 -1.06 3.54 12.83
C MET A 93 -0.48 4.74 13.60
N GLY A 94 0.04 4.50 14.79
CA GLY A 94 0.93 5.44 15.47
C GLY A 94 2.27 5.54 14.73
N MET A 95 2.97 6.67 14.85
CA MET A 95 4.29 6.87 14.22
C MET A 95 5.32 5.79 14.56
N ALA A 96 5.30 5.31 15.81
CA ALA A 96 6.19 4.25 16.30
C ALA A 96 5.61 2.84 16.14
N THR A 97 4.44 2.69 15.52
CA THR A 97 3.80 1.38 15.31
C THR A 97 4.47 0.65 14.16
N LYS A 98 4.68 -0.66 14.34
CA LYS A 98 5.17 -1.56 13.30
C LYS A 98 4.22 -2.72 13.06
N LEU A 99 4.04 -3.12 11.81
CA LEU A 99 3.53 -4.43 11.41
C LEU A 99 4.73 -5.26 10.95
N LEU A 100 5.09 -6.31 11.69
CA LEU A 100 6.21 -7.19 11.39
C LEU A 100 5.70 -8.40 10.60
N ALA A 101 5.95 -8.47 9.30
CA ALA A 101 5.53 -9.61 8.48
C ALA A 101 6.56 -10.74 8.56
N GLU A 102 6.14 -11.89 9.11
CA GLU A 102 6.92 -13.12 9.25
C GLU A 102 6.31 -14.25 8.39
N GLY A 103 6.28 -14.04 7.08
CA GLY A 103 5.80 -15.03 6.11
C GLY A 103 5.85 -14.51 4.69
N ASP A 104 5.33 -15.27 3.74
CA ASP A 104 5.25 -14.88 2.32
C ASP A 104 3.78 -14.73 1.92
N PHE A 105 3.28 -13.50 1.98
CA PHE A 105 1.90 -13.11 1.70
C PHE A 105 1.84 -11.60 1.43
N ASN A 106 0.77 -11.11 0.80
CA ASN A 106 0.53 -9.67 0.76
C ASN A 106 0.19 -9.18 2.17
N VAL A 107 0.92 -8.20 2.69
CA VAL A 107 0.78 -7.80 4.10
C VAL A 107 -0.52 -7.03 4.32
N LEU A 108 -0.77 -6.01 3.50
CA LEU A 108 -2.06 -5.30 3.44
C LEU A 108 -2.64 -5.37 2.04
N GLU A 109 -3.78 -6.04 1.88
CA GLU A 109 -4.61 -5.96 0.68
C GLU A 109 -5.70 -4.91 0.88
N ALA A 110 -5.68 -3.84 0.09
CA ALA A 110 -6.59 -2.71 0.25
C ALA A 110 -7.77 -2.80 -0.72
N GLU A 111 -8.98 -2.84 -0.16
CA GLU A 111 -10.22 -2.68 -0.92
C GLU A 111 -10.48 -1.19 -1.25
N GLN A 112 -11.44 -0.91 -2.12
CA GLN A 112 -11.82 0.45 -2.49
C GLN A 112 -12.21 1.34 -1.28
N LYS A 113 -12.08 2.66 -1.42
CA LYS A 113 -12.39 3.67 -0.37
C LYS A 113 -11.57 3.59 0.92
N THR A 114 -10.54 2.74 0.98
CA THR A 114 -9.75 2.56 2.19
C THR A 114 -8.74 3.69 2.42
N SER A 115 -8.27 3.81 3.65
CA SER A 115 -7.17 4.70 4.00
C SER A 115 -6.16 4.00 4.90
N ILE A 116 -4.88 4.08 4.57
CA ILE A 116 -3.76 3.58 5.39
C ILE A 116 -2.93 4.79 5.79
N LYS A 117 -2.75 4.99 7.09
CA LYS A 117 -2.03 6.15 7.62
C LYS A 117 -0.91 5.73 8.55
N ASN A 118 0.24 6.36 8.34
CA ASN A 118 1.40 6.36 9.25
C ASN A 118 2.03 4.96 9.45
N GLY A 119 2.93 4.86 10.43
CA GLY A 119 3.49 3.59 10.89
C GLY A 119 4.49 2.97 9.91
N THR A 120 4.94 1.77 10.26
CA THR A 120 5.90 0.99 9.47
C THR A 120 5.34 -0.40 9.17
N ILE A 121 5.46 -0.84 7.92
CA ILE A 121 5.30 -2.24 7.54
C ILE A 121 6.71 -2.79 7.31
N GLU A 122 7.14 -3.71 8.16
CA GLU A 122 8.49 -4.27 8.16
C GLU A 122 8.48 -5.74 7.74
N ILE A 123 9.16 -6.07 6.64
CA ILE A 123 9.31 -7.44 6.16
C ILE A 123 10.56 -8.04 6.80
N THR A 124 10.35 -9.07 7.62
CA THR A 124 11.44 -9.76 8.33
C THR A 124 11.80 -11.10 7.69
N ASN A 125 10.91 -11.66 6.86
CA ASN A 125 11.12 -12.94 6.19
C ASN A 125 11.98 -12.81 4.92
N PRO A 126 13.16 -13.46 4.82
CA PRO A 126 14.01 -13.41 3.63
C PRO A 126 13.44 -14.13 2.40
N GLU A 127 12.41 -14.96 2.57
CA GLU A 127 11.70 -15.64 1.47
C GLU A 127 10.48 -14.88 0.96
N PHE A 128 10.22 -13.66 1.47
CA PHE A 128 9.10 -12.83 1.05
C PHE A 128 9.10 -12.52 -0.45
N ARG A 129 7.96 -12.71 -1.11
CA ARG A 129 7.72 -12.44 -2.54
C ARG A 129 6.43 -11.67 -2.80
N GLY A 130 5.55 -11.52 -1.79
CA GLY A 130 4.35 -10.70 -1.88
C GLY A 130 4.61 -9.19 -1.93
N ALA A 131 3.55 -8.41 -1.71
CA ALA A 131 3.61 -6.96 -1.58
C ALA A 131 3.35 -6.49 -0.15
N ALA A 132 4.05 -5.44 0.31
CA ALA A 132 3.74 -4.83 1.60
C ALA A 132 2.37 -4.14 1.57
N ILE A 133 2.05 -3.44 0.48
CA ILE A 133 0.69 -2.97 0.17
C ILE A 133 0.30 -3.43 -1.24
N TYR A 134 -0.81 -4.16 -1.34
CA TYR A 134 -1.36 -4.67 -2.58
C TYR A 134 -2.73 -4.05 -2.87
N VAL A 135 -2.94 -3.63 -4.12
CA VAL A 135 -4.23 -3.16 -4.63
C VAL A 135 -4.60 -3.98 -5.86
N SER A 136 -5.76 -4.61 -5.79
CA SER A 136 -6.30 -5.46 -6.86
C SER A 136 -7.21 -4.65 -7.78
N GLY A 137 -7.07 -4.80 -9.09
CA GLY A 137 -7.97 -4.21 -10.08
C GLY A 137 -9.38 -4.81 -10.06
N LYS A 138 -9.59 -5.92 -9.35
CA LYS A 138 -10.92 -6.49 -9.04
C LYS A 138 -11.78 -5.53 -8.22
N GLU A 139 -11.14 -4.62 -7.48
CA GLU A 139 -11.82 -3.62 -6.69
C GLU A 139 -12.39 -2.48 -7.55
N GLN A 140 -12.07 -2.44 -8.86
CA GLN A 140 -12.66 -1.52 -9.83
C GLN A 140 -12.66 -0.06 -9.36
N ILE A 141 -11.47 0.41 -8.98
CA ILE A 141 -11.31 1.69 -8.28
C ILE A 141 -11.48 2.83 -9.29
N TRP A 142 -12.43 3.73 -9.01
CA TRP A 142 -12.69 4.93 -9.79
C TRP A 142 -12.69 6.21 -8.95
N THR A 143 -13.13 7.33 -9.53
CA THR A 143 -13.07 8.68 -8.93
C THR A 143 -13.71 8.78 -7.55
N ALA A 144 -14.80 8.05 -7.28
CA ALA A 144 -15.53 8.09 -6.01
C ALA A 144 -15.02 7.08 -4.97
N ASP A 145 -14.08 6.21 -5.36
CA ASP A 145 -13.74 4.98 -4.64
C ASP A 145 -12.27 4.95 -4.20
N ARG A 146 -11.66 6.14 -4.09
CA ARG A 146 -10.22 6.32 -3.96
C ARG A 146 -9.65 5.66 -2.71
N ILE A 147 -8.51 5.02 -2.90
CA ILE A 147 -7.64 4.57 -1.82
C ILE A 147 -6.65 5.70 -1.48
N HIS A 148 -6.36 5.86 -0.20
CA HIS A 148 -5.36 6.80 0.33
C HIS A 148 -4.28 6.06 1.12
N ILE A 149 -3.00 6.27 0.78
CA ILE A 149 -1.85 5.73 1.51
C ILE A 149 -0.98 6.92 1.91
N GLU A 150 -0.88 7.20 3.21
CA GLU A 150 -0.31 8.46 3.71
C GLU A 150 0.75 8.22 4.80
N ASN A 151 1.95 8.75 4.61
CA ASN A 151 3.02 8.77 5.62
C ASN A 151 3.46 7.38 6.14
N VAL A 152 3.36 6.35 5.30
CA VAL A 152 3.74 4.98 5.67
C VAL A 152 5.21 4.72 5.34
N THR A 153 5.91 3.98 6.19
CA THR A 153 7.22 3.41 5.86
C THR A 153 7.08 1.93 5.52
N LEU A 154 7.56 1.52 4.35
CA LEU A 154 7.66 0.13 3.93
C LEU A 154 9.14 -0.25 3.95
N TYR A 155 9.52 -1.22 4.77
CA TYR A 155 10.92 -1.58 4.94
C TYR A 155 11.12 -3.08 4.90
N ASN A 156 11.94 -3.58 3.99
CA ASN A 156 12.35 -4.97 4.00
C ASN A 156 13.68 -5.12 4.75
N SER A 157 13.59 -5.45 6.04
CA SER A 157 14.73 -5.61 6.93
C SER A 157 15.43 -6.96 6.81
N SER A 158 14.87 -7.90 6.05
CA SER A 158 15.48 -9.22 5.82
C SER A 158 16.79 -9.18 5.03
N GLY A 159 17.07 -8.08 4.32
CA GLY A 159 18.25 -7.90 3.48
C GLY A 159 18.24 -8.69 2.17
N SER A 160 17.10 -9.30 1.81
CA SER A 160 16.94 -10.14 0.62
C SER A 160 16.69 -9.37 -0.67
N ASN A 161 16.27 -8.10 -0.58
CA ASN A 161 15.77 -7.30 -1.72
C ASN A 161 14.74 -8.05 -2.58
N ARG A 162 13.85 -8.82 -1.93
CA ARG A 162 12.73 -9.52 -2.58
C ARG A 162 11.39 -8.83 -2.30
N GLY A 163 10.38 -9.24 -3.06
CA GLY A 163 9.01 -8.74 -2.94
C GLY A 163 8.84 -7.30 -3.41
N GLU A 164 7.63 -6.79 -3.20
CA GLU A 164 7.16 -5.50 -3.69
C GLU A 164 6.80 -4.59 -2.52
N GLY A 165 7.12 -3.29 -2.62
CA GLY A 165 6.66 -2.30 -1.65
C GLY A 165 5.17 -2.03 -1.84
N ILE A 166 4.84 -1.33 -2.92
CA ILE A 166 3.46 -1.07 -3.36
C ILE A 166 3.23 -1.76 -4.70
N SER A 167 2.16 -2.55 -4.81
CA SER A 167 1.82 -3.30 -6.03
C SER A 167 0.37 -3.09 -6.42
N PHE A 168 0.16 -2.50 -7.61
CA PHE A 168 -1.15 -2.36 -8.24
C PHE A 168 -1.24 -3.35 -9.39
N ASN A 169 -2.23 -4.22 -9.37
CA ASN A 169 -2.34 -5.30 -10.35
C ASN A 169 -3.75 -5.38 -10.93
N ALA A 170 -3.86 -5.13 -12.23
CA ALA A 170 -5.04 -5.39 -13.06
C ALA A 170 -4.68 -6.52 -14.04
N GLY A 171 -4.93 -7.75 -13.62
CA GLY A 171 -4.43 -8.98 -14.24
C GLY A 171 -5.50 -9.83 -14.90
N THR A 172 -6.76 -9.75 -14.44
CA THR A 172 -7.90 -10.51 -15.01
C THR A 172 -8.78 -9.59 -15.85
N SER A 173 -9.63 -10.16 -16.72
CA SER A 173 -10.55 -9.41 -17.59
C SER A 173 -11.42 -8.38 -16.85
N GLY A 174 -11.42 -7.12 -17.33
CA GLY A 174 -12.29 -6.05 -16.83
C GLY A 174 -11.86 -5.43 -15.51
N GLU A 175 -10.58 -5.51 -15.17
CA GLU A 175 -10.02 -5.00 -13.91
C GLU A 175 -9.41 -3.60 -14.08
N PHE A 176 -9.61 -2.72 -13.11
CA PHE A 176 -9.02 -1.39 -13.16
C PHE A 176 -8.72 -0.73 -11.82
N ILE A 177 -7.69 0.12 -11.83
CA ILE A 177 -7.23 0.90 -10.68
C ILE A 177 -6.98 2.34 -11.13
N SER A 178 -7.84 3.26 -10.71
CA SER A 178 -7.69 4.67 -11.06
C SER A 178 -7.76 5.62 -9.87
N PHE A 179 -6.98 6.70 -9.95
CA PHE A 179 -7.04 7.83 -9.01
C PHE A 179 -6.73 7.50 -7.52
N VAL A 180 -5.97 6.43 -7.26
CA VAL A 180 -5.37 6.16 -5.94
C VAL A 180 -4.36 7.25 -5.61
N ASN A 181 -4.31 7.67 -4.35
CA ASN A 181 -3.35 8.66 -3.86
C ASN A 181 -2.39 8.03 -2.84
N VAL A 182 -1.11 8.10 -3.14
CA VAL A 182 0.01 7.68 -2.29
C VAL A 182 0.84 8.92 -1.98
N SER A 183 1.05 9.25 -0.71
CA SER A 183 1.73 10.48 -0.32
C SER A 183 2.63 10.29 0.91
N GLY A 184 3.84 10.84 0.86
CA GLY A 184 4.77 10.84 1.99
C GLY A 184 5.30 9.44 2.37
N VAL A 185 5.33 8.51 1.41
CA VAL A 185 5.70 7.12 1.65
C VAL A 185 7.19 6.89 1.45
N ASN A 186 7.83 6.18 2.38
CA ASN A 186 9.18 5.66 2.22
C ASN A 186 9.12 4.16 1.88
N VAL A 187 9.86 3.72 0.89
CA VAL A 187 10.01 2.30 0.52
C VAL A 187 11.48 1.94 0.44
N SER A 188 11.92 0.98 1.26
CA SER A 188 13.33 0.58 1.31
C SER A 188 13.54 -0.94 1.31
N GLY A 189 14.55 -1.41 0.57
CA GLY A 189 15.04 -2.78 0.62
C GLY A 189 14.22 -3.82 -0.13
N PHE A 190 13.29 -3.42 -1.02
CA PHE A 190 12.46 -4.34 -1.82
C PHE A 190 13.09 -4.67 -3.18
N HIS A 191 12.59 -5.72 -3.85
CA HIS A 191 12.94 -5.92 -5.26
C HIS A 191 12.39 -4.76 -6.09
N THR A 192 11.09 -4.50 -5.95
CA THR A 192 10.41 -3.42 -6.66
C THR A 192 9.75 -2.48 -5.66
N ALA A 193 10.08 -1.19 -5.66
CA ALA A 193 9.49 -0.26 -4.70
C ALA A 193 8.01 0.02 -5.03
N VAL A 194 7.73 0.36 -6.29
CA VAL A 194 6.37 0.51 -6.83
C VAL A 194 6.22 -0.27 -8.12
N LEU A 195 5.27 -1.20 -8.16
CA LEU A 195 4.88 -1.97 -9.32
C LEU A 195 3.46 -1.59 -9.77
N LEU A 196 3.31 -1.14 -11.02
CA LEU A 196 2.02 -1.02 -11.69
C LEU A 196 1.97 -2.05 -12.81
N GLN A 197 1.04 -3.01 -12.74
CA GLN A 197 0.93 -4.07 -13.74
C GLN A 197 -0.50 -4.17 -14.29
N ALA A 198 -0.66 -3.80 -15.56
CA ALA A 198 -1.85 -4.08 -16.36
C ALA A 198 -1.52 -5.19 -17.38
N ALA A 199 -2.10 -6.37 -17.21
CA ALA A 199 -1.94 -7.50 -18.13
C ALA A 199 -3.07 -7.53 -19.17
N PRO A 200 -2.81 -8.02 -20.40
CA PRO A 200 -3.86 -8.19 -21.40
C PRO A 200 -4.97 -9.11 -20.85
N PRO A 201 -6.24 -8.73 -21.00
CA PRO A 201 -7.37 -9.52 -20.52
C PRO A 201 -7.51 -10.80 -21.34
N GLU A 202 -7.89 -11.89 -20.67
CA GLU A 202 -8.21 -13.15 -21.34
C GLU A 202 -9.49 -13.00 -22.18
N GLY A 203 -9.49 -13.47 -23.42
CA GLY A 203 -10.70 -13.47 -24.28
C GLY A 203 -10.93 -12.20 -25.12
N GLY A 204 -10.20 -11.11 -24.86
CA GLY A 204 -10.02 -9.98 -25.80
C GLY A 204 -11.18 -8.99 -25.96
N GLU A 205 -12.29 -9.14 -25.24
CA GLU A 205 -13.44 -8.20 -25.30
C GLU A 205 -13.38 -7.09 -24.23
N ASP A 206 -12.70 -7.33 -23.11
CA ASP A 206 -12.55 -6.36 -22.02
C ASP A 206 -11.22 -5.60 -22.10
N PHE A 207 -11.01 -4.69 -21.14
CA PHE A 207 -9.78 -3.94 -20.95
C PHE A 207 -9.36 -3.97 -19.49
N ASN A 208 -8.04 -3.95 -19.28
CA ASN A 208 -7.42 -3.74 -17.98
C ASN A 208 -6.69 -2.42 -18.00
N PHE A 209 -6.81 -1.61 -16.94
CA PHE A 209 -6.06 -0.37 -16.89
C PHE A 209 -5.71 0.12 -15.48
N ILE A 210 -4.57 0.80 -15.39
CA ILE A 210 -4.09 1.44 -14.16
C ILE A 210 -3.77 2.89 -14.47
N ASN A 211 -4.70 3.80 -14.20
CA ASN A 211 -4.66 5.14 -14.77
C ASN A 211 -4.80 6.28 -13.76
N GLY A 212 -4.06 7.37 -13.97
CA GLY A 212 -4.28 8.61 -13.22
C GLY A 212 -3.99 8.51 -11.71
N ASN A 213 -3.20 7.52 -11.28
CA ASN A 213 -2.79 7.36 -9.88
C ASN A 213 -1.69 8.38 -9.54
N ARG A 214 -1.62 8.78 -8.26
CA ARG A 214 -0.69 9.82 -7.78
C ARG A 214 0.22 9.27 -6.71
N PHE A 215 1.52 9.45 -6.89
CA PHE A 215 2.59 9.04 -5.99
C PHE A 215 3.44 10.28 -5.66
N ILE A 216 3.20 10.90 -4.52
CA ILE A 216 3.71 12.24 -4.20
C ILE A 216 4.62 12.19 -2.98
N ASN A 217 5.75 12.90 -3.01
CA ASN A 217 6.69 13.00 -1.88
C ASN A 217 7.18 11.62 -1.40
N MET A 218 7.57 10.74 -2.33
CA MET A 218 8.07 9.41 -1.98
C MET A 218 9.58 9.38 -1.86
N THR A 219 10.09 8.57 -0.94
CA THR A 219 11.51 8.18 -0.88
C THR A 219 11.65 6.71 -1.22
N LEU A 220 12.48 6.37 -2.20
CA LEU A 220 12.74 5.01 -2.66
C LEU A 220 14.22 4.71 -2.46
N ASP A 221 14.55 3.68 -1.67
CA ASP A 221 15.92 3.42 -1.21
C ASP A 221 16.26 1.92 -1.27
N ASP A 222 17.51 1.58 -1.58
CA ASP A 222 18.00 0.20 -1.66
C ASP A 222 17.05 -0.79 -2.38
N CYS A 223 16.41 -0.32 -3.47
CA CYS A 223 15.57 -1.17 -4.31
C CYS A 223 16.34 -1.67 -5.53
N ILE A 224 16.05 -2.90 -5.98
CA ILE A 224 16.62 -3.42 -7.25
C ILE A 224 16.04 -2.64 -8.43
N VAL A 225 14.73 -2.45 -8.43
CA VAL A 225 13.98 -1.59 -9.35
C VAL A 225 13.12 -0.63 -8.54
N CYS A 226 13.29 0.68 -8.68
CA CYS A 226 12.50 1.60 -7.85
C CYS A 226 11.05 1.69 -8.37
N ILE A 227 10.84 2.06 -9.63
CA ILE A 227 9.50 2.12 -10.25
C ILE A 227 9.46 1.20 -11.46
N HIS A 228 8.45 0.34 -11.52
CA HIS A 228 8.21 -0.53 -12.66
C HIS A 228 6.75 -0.43 -13.12
N VAL A 229 6.55 0.01 -14.35
CA VAL A 229 5.24 0.01 -15.02
C VAL A 229 5.24 -1.02 -16.15
N LYS A 230 4.40 -2.05 -16.00
CA LYS A 230 4.23 -3.17 -16.92
C LYS A 230 2.86 -3.08 -17.56
N SER A 231 2.82 -2.58 -18.78
CA SER A 231 1.59 -2.41 -19.56
C SER A 231 1.92 -2.34 -21.06
N ASP A 232 0.89 -2.10 -21.87
CA ASP A 232 1.03 -1.62 -23.24
C ASP A 232 0.78 -0.10 -23.32
N VAL A 233 1.02 0.49 -24.49
CA VAL A 233 0.84 1.93 -24.77
C VAL A 233 -0.64 2.34 -24.61
N THR A 234 -1.56 1.44 -24.94
CA THR A 234 -3.01 1.64 -24.97
C THR A 234 -3.72 0.34 -24.62
N VAL A 235 -5.06 0.37 -24.53
CA VAL A 235 -5.91 -0.82 -24.41
C VAL A 235 -5.48 -1.93 -25.39
N PRO A 236 -5.51 -3.20 -24.96
CA PRO A 236 -6.36 -3.71 -23.89
C PRO A 236 -5.74 -3.76 -22.50
N ASN A 237 -4.48 -3.35 -22.32
CA ASN A 237 -3.82 -3.35 -21.02
C ASN A 237 -2.93 -2.14 -20.83
N GLU A 238 -3.50 -1.00 -20.45
CA GLU A 238 -2.78 0.26 -20.36
C GLU A 238 -2.46 0.66 -18.93
N ALA A 239 -1.35 1.38 -18.76
CA ALA A 239 -1.11 2.16 -17.55
C ALA A 239 -0.75 3.58 -18.01
N SER A 240 -1.69 4.50 -17.84
CA SER A 240 -1.59 5.83 -18.42
C SER A 240 -1.89 6.97 -17.47
N GLY A 241 -1.21 8.10 -17.67
CA GLY A 241 -1.44 9.30 -16.87
C GLY A 241 -1.10 9.17 -15.38
N ASN A 242 -0.34 8.15 -14.97
CA ASN A 242 0.11 8.03 -13.59
C ASN A 242 1.21 9.08 -13.33
N MET A 243 1.16 9.70 -12.16
CA MET A 243 2.04 10.80 -11.78
C MET A 243 2.86 10.42 -10.56
N PHE A 244 4.17 10.52 -10.70
CA PHE A 244 5.13 10.39 -9.62
C PHE A 244 5.85 11.73 -9.46
N GLU A 245 5.63 12.40 -8.33
CA GLU A 245 6.04 13.78 -8.12
C GLU A 245 6.84 13.92 -6.82
N ASN A 246 7.88 14.77 -6.88
CA ASN A 246 8.79 15.03 -5.77
C ASN A 246 9.40 13.74 -5.19
N LEU A 247 9.91 12.87 -6.07
CA LEU A 247 10.61 11.66 -5.66
C LEU A 247 12.01 11.96 -5.11
N GLN A 248 12.44 11.18 -4.12
CA GLN A 248 13.83 11.02 -3.72
C GLN A 248 14.22 9.55 -3.96
N ILE A 249 15.05 9.28 -4.95
CA ILE A 249 15.48 7.93 -5.33
C ILE A 249 16.94 7.77 -4.93
N GLN A 250 17.20 6.99 -3.91
CA GLN A 250 18.52 6.70 -3.36
C GLN A 250 19.03 5.38 -3.94
N LEU A 251 20.02 5.45 -4.83
CA LEU A 251 20.59 4.27 -5.46
C LEU A 251 21.65 3.61 -4.57
N THR A 252 21.75 2.29 -4.65
CA THR A 252 22.82 1.51 -4.02
C THR A 252 23.52 0.64 -5.07
N GLU A 253 24.61 -0.04 -4.70
CA GLU A 253 25.29 -1.01 -5.58
C GLU A 253 24.39 -2.18 -6.02
N ARG A 254 23.24 -2.38 -5.33
CA ARG A 254 22.26 -3.42 -5.67
C ARG A 254 21.23 -2.94 -6.68
N THR A 255 21.08 -1.63 -6.88
CA THR A 255 20.07 -1.07 -7.78
C THR A 255 20.44 -1.34 -9.24
N ASP A 256 19.51 -1.91 -10.00
CA ASP A 256 19.62 -2.07 -11.45
C ASP A 256 19.00 -0.88 -12.17
N LYS A 257 17.76 -0.53 -11.82
CA LYS A 257 16.97 0.51 -12.50
C LYS A 257 16.29 1.44 -11.49
N ALA A 258 16.39 2.74 -11.74
CA ALA A 258 15.51 3.70 -11.08
C ALA A 258 14.09 3.58 -11.63
N VAL A 259 13.94 3.44 -12.96
CA VAL A 259 12.63 3.35 -13.61
C VAL A 259 12.67 2.39 -14.79
N ILE A 260 11.68 1.50 -14.86
CA ILE A 260 11.30 0.76 -16.07
C ILE A 260 9.86 1.14 -16.39
N LEU A 261 9.63 1.79 -17.52
CA LEU A 261 8.36 2.44 -17.84
C LEU A 261 7.83 1.95 -19.20
N SER A 262 6.68 1.28 -19.15
CA SER A 262 5.77 1.08 -20.28
C SER A 262 4.54 1.98 -20.10
N GLY A 263 3.60 1.94 -21.05
CA GLY A 263 2.39 2.76 -20.97
C GLY A 263 2.56 4.16 -21.53
N SER A 264 1.53 4.99 -21.35
CA SER A 264 1.49 6.28 -22.02
C SER A 264 1.18 7.47 -21.12
N ASN A 265 1.78 8.61 -21.44
CA ASN A 265 1.51 9.88 -20.74
C ASN A 265 1.73 9.83 -19.22
N ASN A 266 2.57 8.91 -18.72
CA ASN A 266 2.97 8.90 -17.31
C ASN A 266 4.04 9.98 -17.07
N MET A 267 4.07 10.52 -15.86
CA MET A 267 5.06 11.52 -15.46
C MET A 267 5.88 11.01 -14.28
N ILE A 268 7.22 11.09 -14.41
CA ILE A 268 8.17 10.80 -13.33
C ILE A 268 9.00 12.05 -13.06
N GLU A 269 8.91 12.59 -11.85
CA GLU A 269 9.60 13.81 -11.43
C GLU A 269 10.27 13.65 -10.06
N GLY A 270 11.56 13.98 -9.96
CA GLY A 270 12.30 13.95 -8.70
C GLY A 270 13.81 13.99 -8.82
N MET A 271 14.49 13.64 -7.73
CA MET A 271 15.94 13.55 -7.64
C MET A 271 16.40 12.11 -7.48
N VAL A 272 17.37 11.71 -8.29
CA VAL A 272 18.13 10.48 -8.21
C VAL A 272 19.48 10.79 -7.58
N TRP A 273 19.77 10.12 -6.47
CA TRP A 273 20.99 10.25 -5.70
C TRP A 273 21.92 9.06 -5.97
N ASP A 274 23.21 9.29 -5.78
CA ASP A 274 24.23 8.24 -5.80
C ASP A 274 24.32 7.39 -7.07
N ALA A 275 23.93 7.97 -8.21
CA ALA A 275 24.11 7.38 -9.54
C ALA A 275 25.57 7.05 -9.90
N HIS A 276 26.53 7.63 -9.16
CA HIS A 276 27.97 7.39 -9.28
C HIS A 276 28.41 6.04 -8.68
N LEU A 277 27.58 5.42 -7.83
CA LEU A 277 27.84 4.07 -7.30
C LEU A 277 27.64 2.99 -8.37
N LEU A 278 26.91 3.32 -9.43
CA LEU A 278 26.64 2.43 -10.55
C LEU A 278 27.55 2.76 -11.73
N LYS A 279 27.80 1.78 -12.61
CA LYS A 279 28.65 1.98 -13.79
C LYS A 279 28.11 3.12 -14.64
N ASP A 280 28.99 4.02 -15.09
CA ASP A 280 28.59 5.20 -15.88
C ASP A 280 27.77 4.83 -17.13
N SER A 281 28.11 3.72 -17.79
CA SER A 281 27.41 3.24 -18.99
C SER A 281 26.11 2.47 -18.72
N GLN A 282 25.71 2.27 -17.46
CA GLN A 282 24.50 1.54 -17.11
C GLN A 282 23.28 2.46 -17.26
N PRO A 283 22.32 2.14 -18.15
CA PRO A 283 21.04 2.82 -18.18
C PRO A 283 20.33 2.64 -16.84
N LEU A 284 19.93 3.74 -16.23
CA LEU A 284 19.15 3.77 -14.98
C LEU A 284 17.66 3.89 -15.25
N ILE A 285 17.32 4.41 -16.42
CA ILE A 285 15.96 4.54 -16.91
C ILE A 285 15.81 3.69 -18.16
N GLU A 286 14.74 2.92 -18.21
CA GLU A 286 14.31 2.17 -19.38
C GLU A 286 12.88 2.59 -19.75
N LEU A 287 12.75 3.25 -20.90
CA LEU A 287 11.49 3.48 -21.58
C LEU A 287 11.33 2.36 -22.61
N THR A 288 10.45 1.41 -22.33
CA THR A 288 10.34 0.18 -23.14
C THR A 288 9.78 0.47 -24.53
N GLY A 289 9.88 -0.49 -25.46
CA GLY A 289 9.18 -0.41 -26.75
C GLY A 289 7.64 -0.27 -26.65
N LYS A 290 7.08 -0.48 -25.45
CA LYS A 290 5.66 -0.29 -25.12
C LYS A 290 5.40 1.01 -24.35
N SER A 291 6.26 2.01 -24.51
CA SER A 291 6.11 3.32 -23.88
C SER A 291 5.83 4.41 -24.92
N SER A 292 4.96 5.37 -24.59
CA SER A 292 4.78 6.56 -25.45
C SER A 292 4.30 7.81 -24.74
N GLY A 293 4.83 8.97 -25.12
CA GLY A 293 4.35 10.25 -24.58
C GLY A 293 4.66 10.47 -23.10
N ASN A 294 5.53 9.66 -22.50
CA ASN A 294 5.87 9.77 -21.09
C ASN A 294 6.80 10.97 -20.86
N LEU A 295 6.70 11.60 -19.69
CA LEU A 295 7.53 12.73 -19.29
C LEU A 295 8.42 12.36 -18.11
N LEU A 296 9.73 12.50 -18.30
CA LEU A 296 10.74 12.26 -17.29
C LEU A 296 11.45 13.57 -16.94
N LYS A 297 11.38 13.98 -15.67
CA LYS A 297 12.08 15.14 -15.11
C LYS A 297 12.97 14.72 -13.95
N LEU A 298 14.17 14.23 -14.28
CA LEU A 298 15.14 13.70 -13.33
C LEU A 298 16.51 14.36 -13.55
N ASN A 299 17.33 14.45 -12.51
CA ASN A 299 18.72 14.96 -12.55
C ASN A 299 19.72 13.95 -13.13
N LEU A 300 19.32 13.21 -14.17
CA LEU A 300 20.18 12.26 -14.87
C LEU A 300 20.60 12.82 -16.23
N SER A 301 21.74 12.37 -16.73
CA SER A 301 22.19 12.65 -18.09
C SER A 301 21.51 11.71 -19.09
N LYS A 302 21.42 12.13 -20.37
CA LYS A 302 20.69 11.39 -21.41
C LYS A 302 21.25 10.00 -21.70
N ASP A 303 22.55 9.80 -21.53
CA ASP A 303 23.23 8.50 -21.65
C ASP A 303 22.81 7.49 -20.57
N ARG A 304 22.17 7.94 -19.47
CA ARG A 304 21.58 7.07 -18.45
C ARG A 304 20.14 6.67 -18.78
N VAL A 305 19.61 7.05 -19.93
CA VAL A 305 18.25 6.74 -20.40
C VAL A 305 18.33 5.88 -21.65
N MET A 306 17.75 4.68 -21.58
CA MET A 306 17.49 3.83 -22.74
C MET A 306 16.04 4.03 -23.15
N ASP A 307 15.81 4.50 -24.38
CA ASP A 307 14.47 4.77 -24.90
C ASP A 307 14.22 4.01 -26.20
N GLU A 308 13.40 2.96 -26.09
CA GLU A 308 12.89 2.17 -27.21
C GLU A 308 11.45 2.55 -27.58
N GLY A 309 10.85 3.49 -26.86
CA GLY A 309 9.48 3.94 -27.04
C GLY A 309 9.33 5.01 -28.12
N ARG A 310 8.22 5.75 -28.05
CA ARG A 310 7.87 6.79 -29.04
C ARG A 310 7.38 8.06 -28.37
N ASP A 311 7.87 9.20 -28.81
CA ASP A 311 7.43 10.52 -28.32
C ASP A 311 7.59 10.68 -26.80
N ASN A 312 8.51 9.94 -26.18
CA ASN A 312 8.86 10.17 -24.78
C ASN A 312 9.72 11.43 -24.67
N HIS A 313 9.53 12.16 -23.58
CA HIS A 313 10.22 13.40 -23.30
C HIS A 313 11.05 13.25 -22.02
N PHE A 314 12.32 13.60 -22.12
CA PHE A 314 13.24 13.65 -20.99
C PHE A 314 13.82 15.05 -20.88
N SER A 315 13.61 15.70 -19.74
CA SER A 315 14.24 16.98 -19.43
C SER A 315 15.35 16.77 -18.42
N THR A 316 16.56 17.20 -18.77
CA THR A 316 17.70 17.21 -17.83
C THR A 316 17.90 18.61 -17.28
N PRO A 317 18.30 18.78 -16.00
CA PRO A 317 18.74 20.07 -15.48
C PRO A 317 20.09 20.54 -16.05
N ILE A 318 20.73 19.77 -16.93
CA ILE A 318 22.15 19.93 -17.32
C ILE A 318 22.31 20.51 -18.75
N GLU A 319 21.22 20.91 -19.42
CA GLU A 319 21.29 21.63 -20.73
C GLU A 319 20.58 22.98 -20.72
#